data_AF-A0A7X0GA01-F1
#
_entry.id   AF-A0A7X0GA01-F1
#
_cell.length_a   1.000
_cell.length_b   1.000
_cell.length_c   1.000
_cell.angle_alpha   90.00
_cell.angle_beta   90.00
_cell.angle_gamma   90.00
#
_symmetry.space_group_name_H-M   'P 1'
#
loop_
_entity.id
_entity.type
_entity.pdbx_description
1 polymer ?
#
loop_
_entity_poly.entity_id
_entity_poly.type
_entity_poly.pdbx_seq_one_letter_code
_entity_poly.pdbx_strand_id
1 'polypeptide(L)'
;MTRNPAIATRTRSRAQTIAIGVLALLLIALLGFYTLVIGKIAAGSEQLNDGAGQASAGANQLKDGAARLAGGAAEAGTGAAKLADGASKVQTGIQGKLAPGAQQLKDGADKLATGAVKIQNDVNAKLAPGVYKVDDGAQKLAAGAVQLSAALTPTPAGNAENNLADGATQLNNGAIQLNDGATQLDAGAAQLAAGTAKLAAGTDQLKGYPGAGNDPTKGTGTAALAQGLQQLADAANGVQGVVPLAVLKAQINALNDGAHRLDAGAGQLQAGAGQLQAGAVQLHDGTGRLADGTDKLAAGTGKLTAGFATLAQKLNSQDPASPGVVLGTQMLADGTAKIRVGMDGVPGDPEHPGLLKATASMTDGTSRLASGTDSLMTGIKGSPADPSSPGLLDGSTALAAGASKLSEGNAKLAAGSAQLSTGADKLADGNARIAAGTAELHHGAAAVSPSSMAEKSDTGTALGLVGVLSAGSVGAFVFLRKFRLGA
;
A
#
# COMPACT_ATOMS: atom_id res chain seq x y z
N MET A 1 -13.58 -0.76 -163.13
CA MET A 1 -12.79 -1.90 -163.66
C MET A 1 -11.86 -2.31 -162.54
N THR A 2 -11.94 -3.46 -161.86
CA THR A 2 -12.24 -4.83 -162.29
C THR A 2 -12.47 -5.73 -161.06
N ARG A 3 -13.53 -6.55 -161.13
CA ARG A 3 -13.75 -7.91 -160.58
C ARG A 3 -13.38 -8.25 -159.12
N ASN A 4 -14.45 -8.49 -158.36
CA ASN A 4 -14.57 -9.42 -157.23
C ASN A 4 -14.13 -10.87 -157.60
N PRO A 5 -13.59 -11.67 -156.67
CA PRO A 5 -13.79 -13.10 -156.66
C PRO A 5 -14.69 -13.52 -155.48
N ALA A 6 -15.66 -14.36 -155.81
CA ALA A 6 -16.68 -14.88 -154.93
C ALA A 6 -16.21 -16.11 -154.14
N ILE A 7 -16.66 -16.17 -152.87
CA ILE A 7 -17.09 -17.35 -152.08
C ILE A 7 -16.04 -18.33 -151.54
N ALA A 8 -16.06 -18.48 -150.20
CA ALA A 8 -16.06 -19.80 -149.54
C ALA A 8 -16.83 -19.73 -148.22
N THR A 9 -18.17 -19.74 -148.27
CA THR A 9 -19.03 -20.09 -147.13
C THR A 9 -18.82 -21.56 -146.81
N ARG A 10 -17.91 -21.88 -145.88
CA ARG A 10 -17.84 -23.21 -145.25
C ARG A 10 -19.11 -23.41 -144.41
N THR A 11 -20.04 -24.21 -144.91
CA THR A 11 -21.12 -24.78 -144.10
C THR A 11 -20.51 -25.57 -142.94
N ARG A 12 -20.70 -25.11 -141.71
CA ARG A 12 -20.33 -25.85 -140.49
C ARG A 12 -21.01 -27.22 -140.53
N SER A 13 -20.29 -28.30 -140.24
CA SER A 13 -20.90 -29.65 -140.20
C SER A 13 -21.88 -29.76 -139.02
N ARG A 14 -22.88 -30.64 -139.09
CA ARG A 14 -23.82 -30.89 -137.97
C ARG A 14 -23.07 -31.27 -136.67
N ALA A 15 -21.94 -31.95 -136.78
CA ALA A 15 -21.06 -32.27 -135.65
C ALA A 15 -20.44 -31.02 -135.00
N GLN A 16 -20.04 -30.00 -135.78
CA GLN A 16 -19.55 -28.73 -135.23
C GLN A 16 -20.65 -27.91 -134.55
N THR A 17 -21.90 -27.95 -135.03
CA THR A 17 -23.00 -27.19 -134.42
C THR A 17 -23.45 -27.82 -133.08
N ILE A 18 -23.48 -29.16 -133.00
CA ILE A 18 -23.72 -29.88 -131.75
C ILE A 18 -22.58 -29.66 -130.76
N ALA A 19 -21.32 -29.72 -131.22
CA ALA A 19 -20.17 -29.42 -130.36
C ALA A 19 -20.21 -27.99 -129.79
N ILE A 20 -20.57 -26.99 -130.61
CA ILE A 20 -20.75 -25.61 -130.15
C ILE A 20 -21.92 -25.49 -129.15
N GLY A 21 -23.04 -26.18 -129.37
CA GLY A 21 -24.18 -26.19 -128.44
C GLY A 21 -23.87 -26.83 -127.09
N VAL A 22 -23.15 -27.97 -127.09
CA VAL A 22 -22.69 -28.63 -125.86
C VAL A 22 -21.63 -27.79 -125.14
N LEU A 23 -20.69 -27.19 -125.88
CA LEU A 23 -19.71 -26.24 -125.34
C LEU A 23 -20.40 -25.01 -124.74
N ALA A 24 -21.43 -24.47 -125.39
CA ALA A 24 -22.19 -23.32 -124.90
C ALA A 24 -22.98 -23.67 -123.62
N LEU A 25 -23.63 -24.83 -123.56
CA LEU A 25 -24.32 -25.30 -122.34
C LEU A 25 -23.34 -25.60 -121.20
N LEU A 26 -22.19 -26.20 -121.49
CA LEU A 26 -21.11 -26.37 -120.52
C LEU A 26 -20.56 -25.02 -120.04
N LEU A 27 -20.40 -24.05 -120.94
CA LEU A 27 -20.00 -22.69 -120.60
C LEU A 27 -21.04 -22.02 -119.69
N ILE A 28 -22.32 -22.12 -120.01
CA ILE A 28 -23.41 -21.57 -119.19
C ILE A 28 -23.47 -22.26 -117.82
N ALA A 29 -23.36 -23.59 -117.77
CA ALA A 29 -23.33 -24.34 -116.52
C ALA A 29 -22.09 -24.00 -115.68
N LEU A 30 -20.92 -23.82 -116.31
CA LEU A 30 -19.69 -23.41 -115.66
C LEU A 30 -19.76 -21.96 -115.19
N LEU A 31 -20.42 -21.07 -115.93
CA LEU A 31 -20.67 -19.68 -115.55
C LEU A 31 -21.70 -19.60 -114.40
N GLY A 32 -22.73 -20.45 -114.42
CA GLY A 32 -23.71 -20.60 -113.34
C GLY A 32 -23.11 -21.18 -112.06
N PHE A 33 -22.22 -22.17 -112.20
CA PHE A 33 -21.44 -22.69 -111.07
C PHE A 33 -20.47 -21.64 -110.54
N TYR A 34 -19.76 -20.92 -111.42
CA TYR A 34 -18.83 -19.86 -111.06
C TYR A 34 -19.51 -18.70 -110.32
N THR A 35 -20.67 -18.23 -110.81
CA THR A 35 -21.48 -17.20 -110.13
C THR A 35 -21.97 -17.65 -108.76
N LEU A 36 -22.44 -18.89 -108.65
CA LEU A 36 -22.90 -19.45 -107.38
C LEU A 36 -21.75 -19.58 -106.39
N VAL A 37 -20.58 -20.04 -106.83
CA VAL A 37 -19.37 -20.16 -105.99
C VAL A 37 -18.87 -18.80 -105.56
N ILE A 38 -18.80 -17.81 -106.45
CA ILE A 38 -18.39 -16.44 -106.10
C ILE A 38 -19.39 -15.78 -105.16
N GLY A 39 -20.69 -15.94 -105.40
CA GLY A 39 -21.73 -15.41 -104.50
C GLY A 39 -21.62 -16.01 -103.10
N LYS A 40 -21.33 -17.31 -102.99
CA LYS A 40 -21.09 -17.96 -101.69
C LYS A 40 -19.78 -17.51 -101.03
N ILE A 41 -18.73 -17.30 -101.81
CA ILE A 41 -17.45 -16.77 -101.30
C ILE A 41 -17.63 -15.33 -100.82
N ALA A 42 -18.34 -14.48 -101.57
CA ALA A 42 -18.64 -13.11 -101.19
C ALA A 42 -19.47 -13.07 -99.90
N ALA A 43 -20.61 -13.74 -99.84
CA ALA A 43 -21.45 -13.78 -98.64
C ALA A 43 -20.70 -14.40 -97.43
N GLY A 44 -19.91 -15.45 -97.65
CA GLY A 44 -19.07 -16.04 -96.61
C GLY A 44 -17.96 -15.10 -96.13
N SER A 45 -17.34 -14.32 -97.02
CA SER A 45 -16.32 -13.33 -96.68
C SER A 45 -16.89 -12.12 -95.97
N GLU A 46 -18.11 -11.69 -96.30
CA GLU A 46 -18.84 -10.63 -95.62
C GLU A 46 -19.22 -11.07 -94.19
N GLN A 47 -19.80 -12.27 -94.04
CA GLN A 47 -20.11 -12.83 -92.73
C GLN A 47 -18.86 -13.02 -91.85
N LEU A 48 -17.73 -13.44 -92.45
CA LEU A 48 -16.46 -13.56 -91.74
C LEU A 48 -15.89 -12.19 -91.36
N ASN A 49 -16.00 -11.19 -92.23
CA ASN A 49 -15.62 -9.81 -91.95
C ASN A 49 -16.41 -9.24 -90.76
N ASP A 50 -17.74 -9.42 -90.76
CA ASP A 50 -18.61 -8.97 -89.68
C ASP A 50 -18.29 -9.68 -88.37
N GLY A 51 -18.12 -11.01 -88.41
CA GLY A 51 -17.71 -11.80 -87.27
C GLY A 51 -16.34 -11.39 -86.72
N ALA A 52 -15.37 -11.12 -87.59
CA ALA A 52 -14.06 -10.61 -87.22
C ALA A 52 -14.15 -9.19 -86.62
N GLY A 53 -15.01 -8.33 -87.17
CA GLY A 53 -15.30 -7.00 -86.63
C GLY A 53 -15.90 -7.06 -85.22
N GLN A 54 -16.89 -7.93 -85.00
CA GLN A 54 -17.49 -8.16 -83.68
C GLN A 54 -16.47 -8.72 -82.68
N ALA A 55 -15.67 -9.70 -83.10
CA ALA A 55 -14.63 -10.27 -82.25
C ALA A 55 -13.52 -9.25 -81.92
N SER A 56 -13.18 -8.37 -82.85
CA SER A 56 -12.25 -7.24 -82.61
C SER A 56 -12.84 -6.24 -81.61
N ALA A 57 -14.12 -5.88 -81.75
CA ALA A 57 -14.80 -5.00 -80.79
C ALA A 57 -14.87 -5.62 -79.38
N GLY A 58 -15.20 -6.92 -79.29
CA GLY A 58 -15.18 -7.66 -78.02
C GLY A 58 -13.78 -7.74 -77.40
N ALA A 59 -12.75 -7.93 -78.23
CA ALA A 59 -11.35 -7.92 -77.77
C ALA A 59 -10.93 -6.52 -77.26
N ASN A 60 -11.37 -5.44 -77.90
CA ASN A 60 -11.15 -4.08 -77.38
C ASN A 60 -11.87 -3.83 -76.05
N GLN A 61 -13.11 -4.30 -75.89
CA GLN A 61 -13.81 -4.22 -74.60
C GLN A 61 -13.08 -5.00 -73.50
N LEU A 62 -12.58 -6.20 -73.82
CA LEU A 62 -11.78 -7.00 -72.90
C LEU A 62 -10.47 -6.29 -72.53
N LYS A 63 -9.78 -5.68 -73.51
CA LYS A 63 -8.58 -4.86 -73.30
C LYS A 63 -8.86 -3.74 -72.31
N ASP A 64 -9.89 -2.93 -72.55
CA ASP A 64 -10.24 -1.81 -71.68
C ASP A 64 -10.64 -2.26 -70.27
N GLY A 65 -11.43 -3.33 -70.18
CA GLY A 65 -11.80 -3.94 -68.89
C GLY A 65 -10.58 -4.45 -68.12
N ALA A 66 -9.66 -5.14 -68.80
CA ALA A 66 -8.42 -5.64 -68.21
C ALA A 66 -7.48 -4.50 -67.80
N ALA A 67 -7.37 -3.43 -68.58
CA ALA A 67 -6.59 -2.24 -68.23
C ALA A 67 -7.16 -1.53 -66.98
N ARG A 68 -8.49 -1.40 -66.89
CA ARG A 68 -9.16 -0.84 -65.71
C ARG A 68 -8.95 -1.70 -64.47
N LEU A 69 -9.04 -3.02 -64.59
CA LEU A 69 -8.76 -3.95 -63.50
C LEU A 69 -7.29 -3.86 -63.05
N ALA A 70 -6.35 -3.75 -64.01
CA ALA A 70 -4.93 -3.56 -63.69
C ALA A 70 -4.68 -2.27 -62.90
N GLY A 71 -5.31 -1.16 -63.32
CA GLY A 71 -5.23 0.12 -62.61
C GLY A 71 -5.79 0.02 -61.18
N GLY A 72 -7.00 -0.53 -61.02
CA GLY A 72 -7.62 -0.70 -59.70
C GLY A 72 -6.82 -1.64 -58.79
N ALA A 73 -6.24 -2.71 -59.33
CA ALA A 73 -5.36 -3.60 -58.57
C ALA A 73 -4.08 -2.89 -58.14
N ALA A 74 -3.47 -2.06 -59.00
CA ALA A 74 -2.28 -1.28 -58.63
C ALA A 74 -2.57 -0.24 -57.51
N GLU A 75 -3.72 0.43 -57.56
CA GLU A 75 -4.18 1.34 -56.51
C GLU A 75 -4.41 0.61 -55.18
N ALA A 76 -5.11 -0.52 -55.22
CA ALA A 76 -5.33 -1.36 -54.05
C ALA A 76 -4.03 -1.90 -53.47
N GLY A 77 -3.06 -2.27 -54.32
CA GLY A 77 -1.71 -2.67 -53.91
C GLY A 77 -0.96 -1.55 -53.19
N THR A 78 -1.04 -0.33 -53.73
CA THR A 78 -0.47 0.87 -53.10
C THR A 78 -1.11 1.15 -51.73
N GLY A 79 -2.43 1.00 -51.62
CA GLY A 79 -3.14 1.12 -50.35
C GLY A 79 -2.70 0.07 -49.33
N ALA A 80 -2.57 -1.18 -49.74
CA ALA A 80 -2.09 -2.28 -48.90
C ALA A 80 -0.63 -2.08 -48.44
N ALA A 81 0.25 -1.57 -49.31
CA ALA A 81 1.62 -1.22 -48.94
C ALA A 81 1.66 -0.12 -47.86
N LYS A 82 0.86 0.94 -48.02
CA LYS A 82 0.75 1.99 -47.00
C LYS A 82 0.23 1.47 -45.66
N LEU A 83 -0.72 0.53 -45.68
CA LEU A 83 -1.22 -0.12 -44.48
C LEU A 83 -0.12 -0.96 -43.80
N ALA A 84 0.67 -1.71 -44.58
CA ALA A 84 1.81 -2.47 -44.07
C ALA A 84 2.84 -1.54 -43.39
N ASP A 85 3.23 -0.45 -44.06
CA ASP A 85 4.15 0.55 -43.50
C ASP A 85 3.61 1.17 -42.21
N GLY A 86 2.31 1.49 -42.17
CA GLY A 86 1.63 2.01 -40.98
C GLY A 86 1.68 1.01 -39.81
N ALA A 87 1.36 -0.26 -40.07
CA ALA A 87 1.41 -1.32 -39.07
C ALA A 87 2.85 -1.56 -38.57
N SER A 88 3.86 -1.53 -39.45
CA SER A 88 5.27 -1.62 -39.06
C SER A 88 5.72 -0.43 -38.20
N LYS A 89 5.28 0.80 -38.50
CA LYS A 89 5.56 1.96 -37.64
C LYS A 89 4.95 1.82 -36.24
N VAL A 90 3.72 1.30 -36.15
CA VAL A 90 3.09 0.98 -34.87
C VAL A 90 3.90 -0.07 -34.11
N GLN A 91 4.29 -1.16 -34.77
CA GLN A 91 5.15 -2.19 -34.20
C GLN A 91 6.46 -1.61 -33.65
N THR A 92 7.17 -0.78 -34.42
CA THR A 92 8.40 -0.11 -33.96
C THR A 92 8.14 0.81 -32.77
N GLY A 93 7.03 1.56 -32.76
CA GLY A 93 6.63 2.39 -31.63
C GLY A 93 6.36 1.57 -30.37
N ILE A 94 5.74 0.41 -30.51
CA ILE A 94 5.48 -0.51 -29.40
C ILE A 94 6.79 -1.07 -28.84
N GLN A 95 7.66 -1.61 -29.70
CA GLN A 95 8.93 -2.22 -29.27
C GLN A 95 9.90 -1.19 -28.68
N GLY A 96 9.99 -0.01 -29.29
CA GLY A 96 11.00 0.99 -28.93
C GLY A 96 10.57 1.94 -27.82
N LYS A 97 9.27 2.11 -27.56
CA LYS A 97 8.77 3.10 -26.59
C LYS A 97 7.76 2.52 -25.61
N LEU A 98 6.66 1.96 -26.10
CA LEU A 98 5.55 1.54 -25.23
C LEU A 98 5.94 0.38 -24.31
N ALA A 99 6.53 -0.69 -24.86
CA ALA A 99 6.91 -1.86 -24.08
C ALA A 99 8.02 -1.56 -23.06
N PRO A 100 9.11 -0.83 -23.40
CA PRO A 100 10.10 -0.41 -22.42
C PRO A 100 9.51 0.51 -21.34
N GLY A 101 8.66 1.47 -21.72
CA GLY A 101 8.00 2.37 -20.76
C GLY A 101 7.04 1.64 -19.81
N ALA A 102 6.27 0.68 -20.32
CA ALA A 102 5.40 -0.16 -19.50
C ALA A 102 6.21 -1.07 -18.56
N GLN A 103 7.37 -1.58 -19.00
CA GLN A 103 8.28 -2.34 -18.14
C GLN A 103 8.83 -1.47 -17.02
N GLN A 104 9.27 -0.25 -17.32
CA GLN A 104 9.74 0.70 -16.30
C GLN A 104 8.65 1.05 -15.28
N LEU A 105 7.41 1.25 -15.75
CA LEU A 105 6.27 1.49 -14.88
C LEU A 105 6.01 0.29 -13.97
N LYS A 106 6.04 -0.93 -14.51
CA LYS A 106 5.92 -2.17 -13.74
C LYS A 106 7.02 -2.29 -12.69
N ASP A 107 8.28 -2.12 -13.07
CA ASP A 107 9.41 -2.20 -12.14
C ASP A 107 9.29 -1.16 -11.01
N GLY A 108 8.79 0.03 -11.34
CA GLY A 108 8.48 1.09 -10.37
C GLY A 108 7.33 0.71 -9.42
N ALA A 109 6.26 0.13 -9.95
CA ALA A 109 5.11 -0.35 -9.17
C ALA A 109 5.51 -1.50 -8.22
N ASP A 110 6.32 -2.45 -8.68
CA ASP A 110 6.83 -3.57 -7.87
C ASP A 110 7.72 -3.07 -6.72
N LYS A 111 8.59 -2.08 -7.00
CA LYS A 111 9.41 -1.41 -5.96
C LYS A 111 8.54 -0.68 -4.95
N LEU A 112 7.52 0.05 -5.42
CA LEU A 112 6.59 0.77 -4.55
C LEU A 112 5.81 -0.20 -3.66
N ALA A 113 5.31 -1.30 -4.21
CA ALA A 113 4.61 -2.35 -3.47
C ALA A 113 5.51 -2.99 -2.40
N THR A 114 6.75 -3.31 -2.76
CA THR A 114 7.76 -3.83 -1.82
C THR A 114 8.03 -2.83 -0.68
N GLY A 115 8.16 -1.54 -1.01
CA GLY A 115 8.33 -0.47 -0.03
C GLY A 115 7.12 -0.31 0.90
N ALA A 116 5.91 -0.39 0.36
CA ALA A 116 4.66 -0.32 1.12
C ALA A 116 4.55 -1.47 2.13
N VAL A 117 4.83 -2.71 1.70
CA VAL A 117 4.89 -3.88 2.59
C VAL A 117 5.92 -3.68 3.70
N LYS A 118 7.10 -3.14 3.38
CA LYS A 118 8.12 -2.86 4.40
C LYS A 118 7.63 -1.83 5.43
N ILE A 119 7.01 -0.74 4.99
CA ILE A 119 6.45 0.28 5.88
C ILE A 119 5.39 -0.33 6.79
N GLN A 120 4.44 -1.09 6.23
CA GLN A 120 3.40 -1.76 7.00
C GLN A 120 3.99 -2.70 8.07
N ASN A 121 5.00 -3.49 7.69
CA ASN A 121 5.70 -4.37 8.62
C ASN A 121 6.44 -3.60 9.73
N ASP A 122 7.15 -2.52 9.40
CA ASP A 122 7.85 -1.70 10.38
C ASP A 122 6.86 -1.01 11.34
N VAL A 123 5.70 -0.55 10.84
CA VAL A 123 4.63 0.01 11.67
C VAL A 123 4.06 -1.05 12.62
N ASN A 124 3.69 -2.23 12.10
CA ASN A 124 3.07 -3.29 12.89
C ASN A 124 4.04 -3.91 13.91
N ALA A 125 5.30 -4.13 13.52
CA ALA A 125 6.25 -4.89 14.34
C ALA A 125 7.07 -4.01 15.29
N LYS A 126 7.19 -2.71 15.03
CA LYS A 126 8.07 -1.81 15.81
C LYS A 126 7.33 -0.62 16.38
N LEU A 127 6.68 0.17 15.51
CA LEU A 127 6.11 1.45 15.93
C LEU A 127 4.88 1.28 16.83
N ALA A 128 3.89 0.49 16.41
CA ALA A 128 2.66 0.29 17.18
C ALA A 128 2.92 -0.32 18.57
N PRO A 129 3.74 -1.39 18.72
CA PRO A 129 4.11 -1.89 20.05
C PRO A 129 4.82 -0.85 20.91
N GLY A 130 5.66 0.00 20.31
CA GLY A 130 6.32 1.11 21.00
C GLY A 130 5.32 2.13 21.54
N VAL A 131 4.37 2.56 20.71
CA VAL A 131 3.28 3.47 21.10
C VAL A 131 2.46 2.87 22.24
N TYR A 132 2.09 1.58 22.16
CA TYR A 132 1.30 0.94 23.21
C TYR A 132 2.04 0.85 24.54
N LYS A 133 3.35 0.56 24.53
CA LYS A 133 4.19 0.53 25.74
C LYS A 133 4.35 1.90 26.38
N VAL A 134 4.55 2.95 25.57
CA VAL A 134 4.68 4.32 26.07
C VAL A 134 3.38 4.77 26.71
N ASP A 135 2.23 4.48 26.08
CA ASP A 135 0.93 4.83 26.65
C ASP A 135 0.64 4.06 27.96
N ASP A 136 0.87 2.74 28.00
CA ASP A 136 0.73 1.95 29.22
C ASP A 136 1.66 2.46 30.35
N GLY A 137 2.91 2.81 30.01
CA GLY A 137 3.86 3.39 30.94
C GLY A 137 3.41 4.75 31.49
N ALA A 138 2.86 5.62 30.64
CA ALA A 138 2.34 6.92 31.03
C ALA A 138 1.12 6.78 31.96
N GLN A 139 0.18 5.88 31.65
CA GLN A 139 -0.97 5.57 32.50
C GLN A 139 -0.54 5.04 33.88
N LYS A 140 0.43 4.12 33.92
CA LYS A 140 0.99 3.59 35.18
C LYS A 140 1.69 4.67 35.99
N LEU A 141 2.46 5.55 35.33
CA LEU A 141 3.13 6.66 36.00
C LEU A 141 2.11 7.65 36.58
N ALA A 142 1.05 7.97 35.86
CA ALA A 142 -0.04 8.81 36.35
C ALA A 142 -0.73 8.19 37.57
N ALA A 143 -1.07 6.90 37.50
CA ALA A 143 -1.66 6.17 38.63
C ALA A 143 -0.72 6.17 39.86
N GLY A 144 0.57 5.94 39.67
CA GLY A 144 1.57 6.00 40.75
C GLY A 144 1.72 7.39 41.36
N ALA A 145 1.67 8.45 40.54
CA ALA A 145 1.69 9.83 41.02
C ALA A 145 0.47 10.16 41.89
N VAL A 146 -0.72 9.69 41.49
CA VAL A 146 -1.96 9.83 42.29
C VAL A 146 -1.85 9.07 43.61
N GLN A 147 -1.32 7.85 43.61
CA GLN A 147 -1.12 7.07 44.84
C GLN A 147 -0.14 7.75 45.80
N LEU A 148 1.00 8.24 45.29
CA LEU A 148 1.97 8.97 46.10
C LEU A 148 1.37 10.26 46.69
N SER A 149 0.61 11.00 45.88
CA SER A 149 -0.13 12.18 46.34
C SER A 149 -1.11 11.85 47.47
N ALA A 150 -1.88 10.77 47.32
CA ALA A 150 -2.82 10.31 48.33
C ALA A 150 -2.11 9.92 49.64
N ALA A 151 -0.96 9.25 49.55
CA ALA A 151 -0.17 8.84 50.72
C ALA A 151 0.48 10.02 51.48
N LEU A 152 0.65 11.18 50.83
CA LEU A 152 1.27 12.37 51.40
C LEU A 152 0.26 13.46 51.81
N THR A 153 -1.01 13.27 51.50
CA THR A 153 -2.08 14.22 51.83
C THR A 153 -2.78 13.76 53.11
N PRO A 154 -2.74 14.53 54.21
CA PRO A 154 -3.44 14.17 55.44
C PRO A 154 -4.93 13.95 55.20
N THR A 155 -5.51 12.94 55.86
CA THR A 155 -6.95 12.72 55.83
C THR A 155 -7.64 13.41 57.02
N PRO A 156 -8.93 13.74 56.92
CA PRO A 156 -9.67 14.33 58.04
C PRO A 156 -9.68 13.46 59.31
N ALA A 157 -9.62 12.14 59.15
CA ALA A 157 -9.59 11.20 60.27
C ALA A 157 -8.19 11.07 60.90
N GLY A 158 -7.13 11.47 60.18
CA GLY A 158 -5.75 11.43 60.65
C GLY A 158 -5.24 10.02 60.94
N ASN A 159 -5.85 8.99 60.33
CA ASN A 159 -5.55 7.59 60.61
C ASN A 159 -5.71 6.64 59.43
N ALA A 160 -5.65 7.16 58.21
CA ALA A 160 -5.74 6.31 57.02
C ALA A 160 -4.54 5.36 56.93
N GLU A 161 -4.81 4.11 56.58
CA GLU A 161 -3.78 3.11 56.36
C GLU A 161 -2.89 3.51 55.18
N ASN A 162 -1.58 3.28 55.29
CA ASN A 162 -0.56 3.64 54.29
C ASN A 162 -0.50 5.15 53.94
N ASN A 163 -1.04 6.01 54.81
CA ASN A 163 -0.89 7.46 54.69
C ASN A 163 0.25 7.95 55.59
N LEU A 164 1.34 8.40 54.96
CA LEU A 164 2.53 8.84 55.67
C LEU A 164 2.28 10.14 56.45
N ALA A 165 1.43 11.02 55.92
CA ALA A 165 1.12 12.30 56.58
C ALA A 165 0.28 12.10 57.84
N ASP A 166 -0.69 11.18 57.80
CA ASP A 166 -1.47 10.75 58.96
C ASP A 166 -0.58 10.07 59.99
N GLY A 167 0.29 9.13 59.57
CA GLY A 167 1.24 8.47 60.47
C GLY A 167 2.20 9.45 61.17
N ALA A 168 2.70 10.46 60.46
CA ALA A 168 3.52 11.52 61.05
C ALA A 168 2.73 12.40 62.04
N THR A 169 1.45 12.66 61.76
CA THR A 169 0.54 13.38 62.66
C THR A 169 0.28 12.59 63.94
N GLN A 170 0.01 11.29 63.82
CA GLN A 170 -0.18 10.40 64.97
C GLN A 170 1.07 10.32 65.85
N LEU A 171 2.26 10.21 65.23
CA LEU A 171 3.52 10.16 65.97
C LEU A 171 3.78 11.46 66.73
N ASN A 172 3.47 12.61 66.13
CA ASN A 172 3.56 13.91 66.79
C ASN A 172 2.60 14.00 67.98
N ASN A 173 1.34 13.59 67.80
CA ASN A 173 0.34 13.58 68.87
C ASN A 173 0.75 12.65 70.03
N GLY A 174 1.28 11.46 69.72
CA GLY A 174 1.82 10.54 70.72
C GLY A 174 3.03 11.11 71.48
N ALA A 175 3.92 11.83 70.78
CA ALA A 175 5.05 12.51 71.41
C ALA A 175 4.59 13.60 72.38
N ILE A 176 3.56 14.40 72.01
CA ILE A 176 2.96 15.40 72.90
C ILE A 176 2.34 14.73 74.13
N GLN A 177 1.55 13.67 73.95
CA GLN A 177 0.94 12.94 75.07
C GLN A 177 1.99 12.34 76.02
N LEU A 178 3.08 11.80 75.47
CA LEU A 178 4.16 11.26 76.28
C LEU A 178 4.92 12.36 77.05
N ASN A 179 5.09 13.53 76.44
CA ASN A 179 5.68 14.70 77.09
C ASN A 179 4.81 15.23 78.25
N ASP A 180 3.48 15.30 78.03
CA ASP A 180 2.52 15.67 79.07
C ASP A 180 2.58 14.68 80.24
N GLY A 181 2.63 13.38 79.93
CA GLY A 181 2.80 12.32 80.94
C GLY A 181 4.13 12.41 81.69
N ALA A 182 5.23 12.70 81.00
CA ALA A 182 6.53 12.92 81.62
C ALA A 182 6.52 14.13 82.57
N THR A 183 5.88 15.22 82.16
CA THR A 183 5.72 16.44 82.99
C THR A 183 4.87 16.17 84.23
N GLN A 184 3.81 15.39 84.11
CA GLN A 184 2.99 14.98 85.26
C GLN A 184 3.77 14.09 86.23
N LEU A 185 4.53 13.12 85.72
CA LEU A 185 5.36 12.24 86.54
C LEU A 185 6.48 13.02 87.24
N ASP A 186 7.07 14.00 86.54
CA ASP A 186 8.07 14.92 87.09
C ASP A 186 7.54 15.72 88.28
N ALA A 187 6.34 16.30 88.13
CA ALA A 187 5.66 17.01 89.20
C ALA A 187 5.37 16.09 90.41
N GLY A 188 4.98 14.84 90.15
CA GLY A 188 4.80 13.82 91.18
C GLY A 188 6.10 13.45 91.90
N ALA A 189 7.20 13.31 91.16
CA ALA A 189 8.53 13.05 91.73
C ALA A 189 8.99 14.21 92.62
N ALA A 190 8.78 15.46 92.18
CA ALA A 190 9.06 16.64 92.97
C ALA A 190 8.22 16.72 94.26
N GLN A 191 6.94 16.36 94.18
CA GLN A 191 6.07 16.25 95.36
C GLN A 191 6.53 15.16 96.33
N LEU A 192 6.91 14.00 95.81
CA LEU A 192 7.44 12.89 96.62
C LEU A 192 8.72 13.32 97.34
N ALA A 193 9.67 13.93 96.62
CA ALA A 193 10.89 14.52 97.17
C ALA A 193 10.58 15.54 98.27
N ALA A 194 9.64 16.45 98.05
CA ALA A 194 9.24 17.42 99.08
C ALA A 194 8.65 16.72 100.32
N GLY A 195 7.86 15.66 100.13
CA GLY A 195 7.28 14.85 101.20
C GLY A 195 8.34 14.10 102.01
N THR A 196 9.31 13.47 101.35
CA THR A 196 10.42 12.77 102.00
C THR A 196 11.36 13.71 102.74
N ALA A 197 11.59 14.90 102.21
CA ALA A 197 12.35 15.95 102.91
C ALA A 197 11.64 16.37 104.21
N LYS A 198 10.31 16.53 104.18
CA LYS A 198 9.51 16.80 105.41
C LYS A 198 9.57 15.64 106.40
N LEU A 199 9.49 14.39 105.92
CA LEU A 199 9.60 13.20 106.76
C LEU A 199 10.98 13.13 107.43
N ALA A 200 12.04 13.34 106.66
CA ALA A 200 13.41 13.38 107.15
C ALA A 200 13.57 14.48 108.21
N ALA A 201 13.08 15.70 107.95
CA ALA A 201 13.10 16.80 108.92
C ALA A 201 12.31 16.48 110.20
N GLY A 202 11.16 15.80 110.08
CA GLY A 202 10.38 15.34 111.24
C GLY A 202 11.13 14.28 112.07
N THR A 203 11.83 13.35 111.42
CA THR A 203 12.70 12.39 112.11
C THR A 203 13.93 13.07 112.73
N ASP A 204 14.51 14.07 112.07
CA ASP A 204 15.59 14.88 112.63
C ASP A 204 15.12 15.66 113.85
N GLN A 205 13.90 16.21 113.84
CA GLN A 205 13.32 16.89 115.00
C GLN A 205 13.05 15.90 116.15
N LEU A 206 12.55 14.70 115.85
CA LEU A 206 12.39 13.62 116.85
C LEU A 206 13.74 13.24 117.47
N LYS A 207 14.81 13.26 116.68
CA LYS A 207 16.17 12.98 117.13
C LYS A 207 16.85 14.15 117.85
N GLY A 208 16.63 15.37 117.38
CA GLY A 208 17.37 16.59 117.72
C GLY A 208 17.00 17.24 119.05
N TYR A 209 16.07 16.66 119.80
CA TYR A 209 16.00 16.91 121.23
C TYR A 209 17.37 16.55 121.84
N PRO A 210 17.98 17.44 122.66
CA PRO A 210 19.30 17.19 123.21
C PRO A 210 19.39 15.84 123.94
N GLY A 211 20.51 15.15 123.78
CA GLY A 211 20.86 13.92 124.52
C GLY A 211 20.80 14.10 126.04
N ALA A 212 21.03 13.03 126.81
CA ALA A 212 21.00 13.12 128.28
C ALA A 212 21.91 14.26 128.79
N GLY A 213 21.34 15.18 129.58
CA GLY A 213 22.05 16.34 130.10
C GLY A 213 22.22 17.51 129.12
N ASN A 214 21.36 17.63 128.10
CA ASN A 214 21.42 18.66 127.07
C ASN A 214 22.66 18.59 126.14
N ASP A 215 23.23 17.40 125.94
CA ASP A 215 24.42 17.18 125.11
C ASP A 215 24.06 16.48 123.77
N PRO A 216 24.15 17.18 122.62
CA PRO A 216 23.86 16.61 121.29
C PRO A 216 24.79 15.45 120.88
N THR A 217 25.95 15.32 121.51
CA THR A 217 26.93 14.26 121.18
C THR A 217 26.60 12.93 121.86
N LYS A 218 25.69 12.93 122.84
CA LYS A 218 25.28 11.75 123.63
C LYS A 218 24.06 11.01 123.09
N GLY A 219 23.64 11.33 121.86
CA GLY A 219 22.55 10.69 121.16
C GLY A 219 21.33 11.59 120.99
N THR A 220 20.22 10.98 120.62
CA THR A 220 18.96 11.63 120.29
C THR A 220 18.13 11.90 121.55
N GLY A 221 17.10 12.74 121.51
CA GLY A 221 16.25 12.94 122.69
C GLY A 221 15.41 11.72 123.08
N THR A 222 15.13 10.82 122.13
CA THR A 222 14.60 9.48 122.43
C THR A 222 15.64 8.61 123.13
N ALA A 223 16.91 8.70 122.74
CA ALA A 223 18.01 8.06 123.48
C ALA A 223 18.24 8.73 124.85
N ALA A 224 18.02 10.03 124.99
CA ALA A 224 18.06 10.77 126.25
C ALA A 224 16.94 10.33 127.20
N LEU A 225 15.72 10.16 126.66
CA LEU A 225 14.58 9.62 127.41
C LEU A 225 14.87 8.19 127.86
N ALA A 226 15.40 7.35 126.97
CA ALA A 226 15.84 5.99 127.31
C ALA A 226 16.89 6.03 128.45
N GLN A 227 17.95 6.83 128.30
CA GLN A 227 18.99 6.99 129.32
C GLN A 227 18.45 7.55 130.65
N GLY A 228 17.54 8.51 130.62
CA GLY A 228 16.90 9.07 131.82
C GLY A 228 15.99 8.05 132.52
N LEU A 229 15.28 7.22 131.75
CA LEU A 229 14.50 6.10 132.28
C LEU A 229 15.39 4.99 132.83
N GLN A 230 16.53 4.72 132.20
CA GLN A 230 17.54 3.80 132.72
C GLN A 230 18.11 4.30 134.04
N GLN A 231 18.47 5.58 134.14
CA GLN A 231 18.91 6.20 135.39
C GLN A 231 17.83 6.15 136.48
N LEU A 232 16.55 6.34 136.13
CA LEU A 232 15.43 6.21 137.04
C LEU A 232 15.21 4.74 137.48
N ALA A 233 15.36 3.79 136.56
CA ALA A 233 15.33 2.35 136.87
C ALA A 233 16.47 1.96 137.83
N ASP A 234 17.66 2.52 137.61
CA ASP A 234 18.85 2.30 138.44
C ASP A 234 18.67 2.92 139.83
N ALA A 235 18.13 4.14 139.91
CA ALA A 235 17.78 4.78 141.19
C ALA A 235 16.69 4.01 141.96
N ALA A 236 15.70 3.45 141.26
CA ALA A 236 14.67 2.61 141.86
C ALA A 236 15.23 1.27 142.42
N ASN A 237 16.38 0.80 141.94
CA ASN A 237 17.07 -0.37 142.51
C ASN A 237 17.70 -0.11 143.90
N GLY A 238 17.90 1.15 144.29
CA GLY A 238 18.55 1.55 145.55
C GLY A 238 17.62 1.72 146.75
N VAL A 239 16.30 1.64 146.58
CA VAL A 239 15.31 1.91 147.64
C VAL A 239 14.73 0.59 148.17
N GLN A 240 15.09 0.20 149.40
CA GLN A 240 14.45 -0.92 150.10
C GLN A 240 13.26 -0.42 150.96
N GLY A 241 12.02 -0.64 150.53
CA GLY A 241 10.83 -0.33 151.34
C GLY A 241 9.47 -0.47 150.64
N VAL A 242 8.64 -1.37 151.18
CA VAL A 242 7.18 -1.66 151.15
C VAL A 242 6.17 -1.02 150.15
N VAL A 243 6.60 -0.34 149.08
CA VAL A 243 5.72 0.01 147.93
C VAL A 243 5.84 -1.10 146.88
N PRO A 244 4.85 -1.36 145.99
CA PRO A 244 5.02 -2.30 144.87
C PRO A 244 5.98 -1.75 143.80
N LEU A 245 7.25 -1.54 144.17
CA LEU A 245 8.35 -1.06 143.32
C LEU A 245 8.62 -2.00 142.14
N ALA A 246 8.27 -3.28 142.25
CA ALA A 246 8.43 -4.25 141.16
C ALA A 246 7.58 -3.90 139.93
N VAL A 247 6.34 -3.42 140.11
CA VAL A 247 5.45 -3.03 139.00
C VAL A 247 5.96 -1.74 138.35
N LEU A 248 6.36 -0.76 139.16
CA LEU A 248 6.94 0.50 138.67
C LEU A 248 8.24 0.26 137.89
N LYS A 249 9.12 -0.61 138.38
CA LYS A 249 10.36 -1.00 137.70
C LYS A 249 10.10 -1.68 136.36
N ALA A 250 9.13 -2.59 136.31
CA ALA A 250 8.73 -3.23 135.06
C ALA A 250 8.18 -2.21 134.04
N GLN A 251 7.41 -1.22 134.50
CA GLN A 251 6.92 -0.12 133.64
C GLN A 251 8.04 0.79 133.14
N ILE A 252 9.03 1.12 133.98
CA ILE A 252 10.18 1.94 133.58
C ILE A 252 11.05 1.20 132.54
N ASN A 253 11.35 -0.09 132.77
CA ASN A 253 12.11 -0.89 131.81
C ASN A 253 11.36 -1.03 130.47
N ALA A 254 10.05 -1.29 130.51
CA ALA A 254 9.23 -1.35 129.29
C ALA A 254 9.21 -0.01 128.53
N LEU A 255 9.23 1.12 129.25
CA LEU A 255 9.28 2.44 128.64
C LEU A 255 10.68 2.74 128.06
N ASN A 256 11.75 2.28 128.72
CA ASN A 256 13.12 2.38 128.21
C ASN A 256 13.30 1.56 126.91
N ASP A 257 12.84 0.32 126.90
CA ASP A 257 12.83 -0.53 125.70
C ASP A 257 11.98 0.12 124.58
N GLY A 258 10.84 0.71 124.95
CA GLY A 258 10.01 1.50 124.04
C GLY A 258 10.76 2.69 123.43
N ALA A 259 11.52 3.43 124.23
CA ALA A 259 12.31 4.58 123.79
C ALA A 259 13.48 4.18 122.86
N HIS A 260 14.19 3.10 123.17
CA HIS A 260 15.21 2.54 122.28
C HIS A 260 14.63 2.04 120.96
N ARG A 261 13.49 1.36 121.00
CA ARG A 261 12.77 0.91 119.79
C ARG A 261 12.31 2.10 118.95
N LEU A 262 11.84 3.17 119.58
CA LEU A 262 11.45 4.41 118.90
C LEU A 262 12.65 5.07 118.21
N ASP A 263 13.79 5.17 118.89
CA ASP A 263 15.03 5.72 118.32
C ASP A 263 15.52 4.92 117.11
N ALA A 264 15.59 3.59 117.25
CA ALA A 264 15.96 2.69 116.17
C ALA A 264 14.97 2.80 114.99
N GLY A 265 13.67 2.85 115.27
CA GLY A 265 12.63 3.06 114.26
C GLY A 265 12.75 4.41 113.55
N ALA A 266 13.08 5.49 114.27
CA ALA A 266 13.36 6.80 113.67
C ALA A 266 14.64 6.80 112.82
N GLY A 267 15.66 6.05 113.25
CA GLY A 267 16.86 5.73 112.47
C GLY A 267 16.55 5.08 111.13
N GLN A 268 15.79 4.00 111.17
CA GLN A 268 15.36 3.26 109.99
C GLN A 268 14.48 4.11 109.07
N LEU A 269 13.54 4.87 109.64
CA LEU A 269 12.64 5.75 108.88
C LEU A 269 13.41 6.86 108.16
N GLN A 270 14.40 7.47 108.81
CA GLN A 270 15.24 8.48 108.18
C GLN A 270 16.10 7.90 107.05
N ALA A 271 16.70 6.72 107.27
CA ALA A 271 17.46 6.04 106.21
C ALA A 271 16.56 5.72 105.01
N GLY A 272 15.35 5.20 105.26
CA GLY A 272 14.35 4.96 104.23
C GLY A 272 13.89 6.24 103.52
N ALA A 273 13.69 7.34 104.26
CA ALA A 273 13.36 8.64 103.69
C ALA A 273 14.49 9.19 102.79
N GLY A 274 15.75 9.01 103.20
CA GLY A 274 16.92 9.36 102.40
C GLY A 274 17.04 8.54 101.12
N GLN A 275 16.78 7.23 101.19
CA GLN A 275 16.73 6.36 100.00
C GLN A 275 15.59 6.76 99.06
N LEU A 276 14.40 7.03 99.59
CA LEU A 276 13.25 7.44 98.79
C LEU A 276 13.45 8.82 98.17
N GLN A 277 14.08 9.76 98.88
CA GLN A 277 14.51 11.04 98.35
C GLN A 277 15.47 10.87 97.17
N ALA A 278 16.50 10.04 97.33
CA ALA A 278 17.46 9.77 96.25
C ALA A 278 16.76 9.16 95.03
N GLY A 279 15.83 8.22 95.25
CA GLY A 279 14.99 7.66 94.20
C GLY A 279 14.08 8.69 93.52
N ALA A 280 13.50 9.62 94.28
CA ALA A 280 12.66 10.69 93.74
C ALA A 280 13.47 11.68 92.89
N VAL A 281 14.70 12.02 93.30
CA VAL A 281 15.62 12.85 92.50
C VAL A 281 16.01 12.13 91.20
N GLN A 282 16.36 10.84 91.27
CA GLN A 282 16.66 10.05 90.07
C GLN A 282 15.46 9.95 89.12
N LEU A 283 14.25 9.83 89.66
CA LEU A 283 13.02 9.83 88.88
C LEU A 283 12.81 11.17 88.18
N HIS A 284 12.97 12.29 88.90
CA HIS A 284 12.90 13.66 88.36
C HIS A 284 13.89 13.88 87.21
N ASP A 285 15.16 13.50 87.40
CA ASP A 285 16.17 13.60 86.34
C ASP A 285 15.80 12.72 85.13
N GLY A 286 15.24 11.53 85.38
CA GLY A 286 14.76 10.61 84.36
C GLY A 286 13.58 11.18 83.56
N THR A 287 12.60 11.79 84.23
CA THR A 287 11.43 12.42 83.60
C THR A 287 11.81 13.67 82.83
N GLY A 288 12.76 14.47 83.32
CA GLY A 288 13.31 15.60 82.58
C GLY A 288 13.98 15.17 81.27
N ARG A 289 14.80 14.11 81.30
CA ARG A 289 15.41 13.54 80.08
C ARG A 289 14.38 12.96 79.12
N LEU A 290 13.31 12.36 79.64
CA LEU A 290 12.21 11.84 78.81
C LEU A 290 11.48 13.00 78.11
N ALA A 291 11.12 14.05 78.85
CA ALA A 291 10.48 15.26 78.34
C ALA A 291 11.31 15.92 77.22
N ASP A 292 12.61 16.12 77.46
CA ASP A 292 13.55 16.64 76.45
C ASP A 292 13.58 15.76 75.17
N GLY A 293 13.54 14.44 75.35
CA GLY A 293 13.51 13.48 74.24
C GLY A 293 12.22 13.57 73.43
N THR A 294 11.09 13.69 74.11
CA THR A 294 9.76 13.80 73.48
C THR A 294 9.56 15.15 72.81
N ASP A 295 10.09 16.24 73.35
CA ASP A 295 10.09 17.56 72.71
C ASP A 295 10.87 17.53 71.38
N LYS A 296 12.05 16.87 71.38
CA LYS A 296 12.83 16.67 70.15
C LYS A 296 12.08 15.80 69.13
N LEU A 297 11.39 14.75 69.58
CA LEU A 297 10.58 13.89 68.71
C LEU A 297 9.38 14.65 68.12
N ALA A 298 8.67 15.43 68.92
CA ALA A 298 7.58 16.30 68.47
C ALA A 298 8.09 17.34 67.45
N ALA A 299 9.21 18.01 67.72
CA ALA A 299 9.81 18.94 66.77
C ALA A 299 10.23 18.26 65.45
N GLY A 300 10.79 17.05 65.51
CA GLY A 300 11.17 16.27 64.32
C GLY A 300 9.96 15.85 63.48
N THR A 301 8.90 15.37 64.12
CA THR A 301 7.66 14.96 63.44
C THR A 301 6.85 16.14 62.91
N GLY A 302 6.88 17.28 63.60
CA GLY A 302 6.39 18.57 63.09
C GLY A 302 7.10 19.02 61.80
N LYS A 303 8.42 18.83 61.72
CA LYS A 303 9.16 19.08 60.46
C LYS A 303 8.79 18.11 59.35
N LEU A 304 8.59 16.83 59.69
CA LEU A 304 8.20 15.79 58.73
C LEU A 304 6.82 16.08 58.13
N THR A 305 5.83 16.40 58.96
CA THR A 305 4.47 16.76 58.52
C THR A 305 4.47 18.01 57.62
N ALA A 306 5.22 19.06 57.99
CA ALA A 306 5.40 20.24 57.14
C ALA A 306 6.07 19.92 55.79
N GLY A 307 7.07 19.03 55.80
CA GLY A 307 7.72 18.52 54.60
C GLY A 307 6.75 17.79 53.68
N PHE A 308 5.92 16.89 54.22
CA PHE A 308 4.88 16.19 53.46
C PHE A 308 3.84 17.14 52.89
N ALA A 309 3.38 18.14 53.66
CA ALA A 309 2.44 19.14 53.17
C ALA A 309 3.03 19.93 51.98
N THR A 310 4.30 20.35 52.08
CA THR A 310 5.00 21.07 51.00
C THR A 310 5.15 20.19 49.76
N LEU A 311 5.53 18.93 49.93
CA LEU A 311 5.70 17.98 48.85
C LEU A 311 4.34 17.67 48.17
N ALA A 312 3.29 17.42 48.95
CA ALA A 312 1.93 17.21 48.46
C ALA A 312 1.42 18.42 47.66
N GLN A 313 1.68 19.65 48.13
CA GLN A 313 1.34 20.86 47.37
C GLN A 313 2.02 20.91 46.01
N LYS A 314 3.32 20.59 45.94
CA LYS A 314 4.08 20.57 44.67
C LYS A 314 3.62 19.44 43.74
N LEU A 315 3.35 18.25 44.28
CA LEU A 315 2.80 17.12 43.52
C LEU A 315 1.45 17.45 42.89
N ASN A 316 0.61 18.18 43.62
CA ASN A 316 -0.78 18.46 43.27
C ASN A 316 -1.01 19.84 42.64
N SER A 317 0.04 20.57 42.26
CA SER A 317 -0.13 21.85 41.54
C SER A 317 -1.02 21.64 40.32
N GLN A 318 -2.12 22.42 40.24
CA GLN A 318 -3.10 22.36 39.16
C GLN A 318 -2.86 23.43 38.10
N ASP A 319 -1.79 24.23 38.22
CA ASP A 319 -1.44 25.24 37.23
C ASP A 319 -1.03 24.57 35.91
N PRO A 320 -1.76 24.75 34.80
CA PRO A 320 -1.37 24.16 33.52
C PRO A 320 -0.03 24.70 32.96
N ALA A 321 0.40 25.89 33.37
CA ALA A 321 1.68 26.47 32.99
C ALA A 321 2.85 25.97 33.86
N SER A 322 2.56 25.36 35.01
CA SER A 322 3.53 24.78 35.94
C SER A 322 2.89 23.60 36.69
N PRO A 323 2.57 22.51 35.95
CA PRO A 323 1.80 21.41 36.51
C PRO A 323 2.62 20.67 37.56
N GLY A 324 1.93 20.24 38.61
CA GLY A 324 2.48 19.27 39.54
C GLY A 324 2.68 17.92 38.86
N VAL A 325 3.41 17.01 39.50
CA VAL A 325 3.68 15.68 38.93
C VAL A 325 2.38 14.93 38.60
N VAL A 326 1.33 15.06 39.41
CA VAL A 326 0.03 14.42 39.15
C VAL A 326 -0.59 14.92 37.85
N LEU A 327 -0.76 16.24 37.72
CA LEU A 327 -1.34 16.83 36.51
C LEU A 327 -0.45 16.60 35.29
N GLY A 328 0.87 16.77 35.44
CA GLY A 328 1.83 16.60 34.34
C GLY A 328 1.85 15.17 33.79
N THR A 329 1.77 14.16 34.67
CA THR A 329 1.70 12.75 34.25
C THR A 329 0.33 12.40 33.66
N GLN A 330 -0.76 13.01 34.13
CA GLN A 330 -2.08 12.89 33.49
C GLN A 330 -2.08 13.49 32.07
N MET A 331 -1.51 14.69 31.89
CA MET A 331 -1.38 15.31 30.58
C MET A 331 -0.53 14.48 29.62
N LEU A 332 0.55 13.87 30.14
CA LEU A 332 1.36 12.92 29.37
C LEU A 332 0.52 11.71 28.95
N ALA A 333 -0.22 11.10 29.87
CA ALA A 333 -1.07 9.95 29.60
C ALA A 333 -2.20 10.26 28.59
N ASP A 334 -2.81 11.44 28.67
CA ASP A 334 -3.79 11.92 27.70
C ASP A 334 -3.15 12.15 26.32
N GLY A 335 -1.92 12.69 26.30
CA GLY A 335 -1.14 12.89 25.09
C GLY A 335 -0.80 11.57 24.40
N THR A 336 -0.34 10.56 25.16
CA THR A 336 -0.01 9.23 24.62
C THR A 336 -1.27 8.50 24.15
N ALA A 337 -2.41 8.70 24.82
CA ALA A 337 -3.68 8.13 24.41
C ALA A 337 -4.12 8.68 23.04
N LYS A 338 -3.92 9.98 22.78
CA LYS A 338 -4.16 10.58 21.45
C LYS A 338 -3.24 10.00 20.38
N ILE A 339 -1.97 9.73 20.71
CA ILE A 339 -1.03 9.07 19.78
C ILE A 339 -1.50 7.64 19.48
N ARG A 340 -1.97 6.89 20.49
CA ARG A 340 -2.57 5.56 20.31
C ARG A 340 -3.78 5.63 19.38
N VAL A 341 -4.69 6.59 19.57
CA VAL A 341 -5.82 6.81 18.64
C VAL A 341 -5.34 7.13 17.22
N GLY A 342 -4.27 7.92 17.06
CA GLY A 342 -3.67 8.14 15.73
C GLY A 342 -3.09 6.86 15.10
N MET A 343 -2.61 5.91 15.90
CA MET A 343 -2.12 4.61 15.44
C MET A 343 -3.28 3.68 15.02
N ASP A 344 -4.29 3.55 15.88
CA ASP A 344 -5.37 2.57 15.77
C ASP A 344 -6.54 3.06 14.92
N GLY A 345 -6.72 4.37 14.86
CA GLY A 345 -7.87 5.04 14.29
C GLY A 345 -8.91 5.41 15.35
N VAL A 346 -9.87 6.25 14.95
CA VAL A 346 -11.03 6.56 15.78
C VAL A 346 -12.02 5.38 15.65
N PRO A 347 -12.40 4.72 16.77
CA PRO A 347 -13.31 3.57 16.70
C PRO A 347 -14.63 3.92 16.02
N GLY A 348 -14.99 3.13 15.01
CA GLY A 348 -16.23 3.31 14.25
C GLY A 348 -16.21 4.43 13.19
N ASP A 349 -15.08 5.13 13.02
CA ASP A 349 -14.95 6.22 12.05
C ASP A 349 -14.05 5.80 10.86
N PRO A 350 -14.62 5.54 9.68
CA PRO A 350 -13.85 5.18 8.50
C PRO A 350 -13.01 6.33 7.92
N GLU A 351 -13.35 7.59 8.21
CA GLU A 351 -12.58 8.78 7.76
C GLU A 351 -11.28 8.95 8.55
N HIS A 352 -11.21 8.35 9.75
CA HIS A 352 -10.02 8.39 10.61
C HIS A 352 -9.52 6.96 10.91
N PRO A 353 -9.03 6.22 9.90
CA PRO A 353 -8.71 4.80 10.01
C PRO A 353 -7.44 4.49 10.84
N GLY A 354 -6.66 5.50 11.19
CA GLY A 354 -5.37 5.33 11.87
C GLY A 354 -4.24 4.85 10.95
N LEU A 355 -3.02 4.92 11.46
CA LEU A 355 -1.82 4.57 10.69
C LEU A 355 -1.77 3.08 10.31
N LEU A 356 -2.23 2.19 11.20
CA LEU A 356 -2.24 0.74 10.94
C LEU A 356 -3.06 0.39 9.70
N LYS A 357 -4.28 0.93 9.60
CA LYS A 357 -5.15 0.68 8.46
C LYS A 357 -4.74 1.47 7.22
N ALA A 358 -4.24 2.70 7.38
CA ALA A 358 -3.72 3.48 6.26
C ALA A 358 -2.55 2.77 5.55
N THR A 359 -1.62 2.19 6.30
CA THR A 359 -0.51 1.41 5.71
C THR A 359 -0.98 0.12 5.06
N ALA A 360 -1.99 -0.55 5.61
CA ALA A 360 -2.62 -1.71 4.96
C ALA A 360 -3.30 -1.34 3.64
N SER A 361 -4.05 -0.23 3.59
CA SER A 361 -4.67 0.26 2.36
C SER A 361 -3.64 0.70 1.32
N MET A 362 -2.50 1.26 1.74
CA MET A 362 -1.38 1.57 0.84
C MET A 362 -0.79 0.29 0.23
N THR A 363 -0.61 -0.77 1.02
CA THR A 363 -0.16 -2.07 0.51
C THR A 363 -1.15 -2.65 -0.50
N ASP A 364 -2.47 -2.60 -0.23
CA ASP A 364 -3.50 -3.04 -1.18
C ASP A 364 -3.45 -2.23 -2.49
N GLY A 365 -3.44 -0.89 -2.38
CA GLY A 365 -3.41 0.00 -3.53
C GLY A 365 -2.17 -0.21 -4.41
N THR A 366 -1.00 -0.41 -3.79
CA THR A 366 0.25 -0.66 -4.53
C THR A 366 0.31 -2.06 -5.13
N SER A 367 -0.27 -3.07 -4.49
CA SER A 367 -0.45 -4.41 -5.06
C SER A 367 -1.37 -4.38 -6.28
N ARG A 368 -2.48 -3.64 -6.22
CA ARG A 368 -3.39 -3.43 -7.35
C ARG A 368 -2.73 -2.66 -8.49
N LEU A 369 -1.85 -1.70 -8.19
CA LEU A 369 -1.07 -1.01 -9.21
C LEU A 369 -0.11 -1.98 -9.90
N ALA A 370 0.62 -2.80 -9.14
CA ALA A 370 1.53 -3.81 -9.68
C ALA A 370 0.80 -4.81 -10.60
N SER A 371 -0.32 -5.37 -10.15
CA SER A 371 -1.12 -6.29 -10.97
C SER A 371 -1.74 -5.61 -12.21
N GLY A 372 -2.09 -4.34 -12.10
CA GLY A 372 -2.51 -3.52 -13.24
C GLY A 372 -1.38 -3.36 -14.28
N THR A 373 -0.14 -3.14 -13.83
CA THR A 373 1.03 -3.05 -14.72
C THR A 373 1.40 -4.39 -15.35
N ASP A 374 1.20 -5.50 -14.65
CA ASP A 374 1.30 -6.84 -15.23
C ASP A 374 0.30 -7.04 -16.36
N SER A 375 -0.96 -6.67 -16.11
CA SER A 375 -2.04 -6.76 -17.10
C SER A 375 -1.76 -5.89 -18.33
N LEU A 376 -1.23 -4.68 -18.14
CA LEU A 376 -0.79 -3.80 -19.22
C LEU A 376 0.34 -4.45 -20.05
N MET A 377 1.33 -5.03 -19.38
CA MET A 377 2.45 -5.71 -20.04
C MET A 377 1.98 -6.92 -20.85
N THR A 378 1.06 -7.72 -20.31
CA THR A 378 0.41 -8.82 -21.03
C THR A 378 -0.39 -8.30 -22.22
N GLY A 379 -1.11 -7.18 -22.10
CA GLY A 379 -1.81 -6.57 -23.24
C GLY A 379 -0.86 -6.10 -24.36
N ILE A 380 0.32 -5.60 -24.01
CA ILE A 380 1.32 -5.13 -24.98
C ILE A 380 2.04 -6.29 -25.67
N LYS A 381 2.58 -7.24 -24.89
CA LYS A 381 3.45 -8.32 -25.38
C LYS A 381 2.71 -9.62 -25.70
N GLY A 382 1.45 -9.73 -25.29
CA GLY A 382 0.73 -10.98 -25.27
C GLY A 382 1.03 -11.81 -24.03
N SER A 383 0.24 -12.87 -23.85
CA SER A 383 0.51 -13.87 -22.82
C SER A 383 1.34 -15.00 -23.40
N PRO A 384 2.58 -15.26 -22.91
CA PRO A 384 3.39 -16.37 -23.39
C PRO A 384 2.72 -17.75 -23.23
N ALA A 385 1.80 -17.85 -22.26
CA ALA A 385 1.08 -19.07 -21.93
C ALA A 385 -0.24 -19.24 -22.72
N ASP A 386 -0.70 -18.21 -23.43
CA ASP A 386 -1.96 -18.22 -24.15
C ASP A 386 -1.81 -17.63 -25.57
N PRO A 387 -1.68 -18.49 -26.60
CA PRO A 387 -1.58 -18.07 -28.00
C PRO A 387 -2.82 -17.32 -28.51
N SER A 388 -3.97 -17.44 -27.83
CA SER A 388 -5.17 -16.67 -28.18
C SER A 388 -5.12 -15.22 -27.72
N SER A 389 -4.10 -14.85 -26.94
CA SER A 389 -3.82 -13.51 -26.45
C SER A 389 -2.48 -12.99 -27.00
N PRO A 390 -2.35 -12.73 -28.33
CA PRO A 390 -1.10 -12.31 -28.98
C PRO A 390 -0.62 -10.91 -28.55
N GLY A 391 -1.47 -10.13 -27.89
CA GLY A 391 -1.17 -8.76 -27.51
C GLY A 391 -0.99 -7.83 -28.70
N LEU A 392 -0.71 -6.56 -28.41
CA LEU A 392 -0.62 -5.53 -29.44
C LEU A 392 0.58 -5.72 -30.36
N LEU A 393 1.70 -6.22 -29.83
CA LEU A 393 2.92 -6.40 -30.60
C LEU A 393 2.75 -7.42 -31.72
N ASP A 394 2.29 -8.63 -31.39
CA ASP A 394 2.10 -9.68 -32.40
C ASP A 394 0.93 -9.33 -33.32
N GLY A 395 -0.13 -8.68 -32.81
CA GLY A 395 -1.23 -8.18 -33.62
C GLY A 395 -0.78 -7.18 -34.70
N SER A 396 0.07 -6.21 -34.34
CA SER A 396 0.64 -5.25 -35.32
C SER A 396 1.57 -5.94 -36.33
N THR A 397 2.31 -6.96 -35.89
CA THR A 397 3.18 -7.77 -36.76
C THR A 397 2.36 -8.57 -37.77
N ALA A 398 1.28 -9.20 -37.32
CA ALA A 398 0.37 -9.96 -38.17
C ALA A 398 -0.34 -9.06 -39.20
N LEU A 399 -0.77 -7.86 -38.79
CA LEU A 399 -1.38 -6.87 -39.68
C LEU A 399 -0.40 -6.41 -40.77
N ALA A 400 0.85 -6.10 -40.40
CA ALA A 400 1.88 -5.71 -41.36
C ALA A 400 2.14 -6.83 -42.38
N ALA A 401 2.31 -8.07 -41.91
CA ALA A 401 2.53 -9.22 -42.77
C ALA A 401 1.34 -9.50 -43.71
N GLY A 402 0.11 -9.38 -43.21
CA GLY A 402 -1.11 -9.54 -44.02
C GLY A 402 -1.25 -8.47 -45.09
N ALA A 403 -0.98 -7.21 -44.73
CA ALA A 403 -1.03 -6.09 -45.67
C ALA A 403 0.06 -6.18 -46.75
N SER A 404 1.27 -6.63 -46.40
CA SER A 404 2.33 -6.91 -47.38
C SER A 404 1.92 -8.01 -48.36
N LYS A 405 1.34 -9.12 -47.86
CA LYS A 405 0.82 -10.20 -48.73
C LYS A 405 -0.30 -9.71 -49.66
N LEU A 406 -1.18 -8.84 -49.17
CA LEU A 406 -2.24 -8.25 -49.98
C LEU A 406 -1.67 -7.33 -51.07
N SER A 407 -0.65 -6.52 -50.74
CA SER A 407 0.07 -5.70 -51.69
C SER A 407 0.72 -6.53 -52.80
N GLU A 408 1.44 -7.59 -52.44
CA GLU A 408 2.06 -8.52 -53.39
C GLU A 408 1.01 -9.22 -54.28
N GLY A 409 -0.11 -9.65 -53.69
CA GLY A 409 -1.22 -10.25 -54.44
C GLY A 409 -1.82 -9.29 -55.46
N ASN A 410 -2.04 -8.03 -55.07
CA ASN A 410 -2.55 -6.99 -55.95
C ASN A 410 -1.56 -6.61 -57.06
N ALA A 411 -0.26 -6.61 -56.77
CA ALA A 411 0.77 -6.42 -57.79
C ALA A 411 0.75 -7.55 -58.82
N LYS A 412 0.58 -8.81 -58.39
CA LYS A 412 0.41 -9.96 -59.28
C LYS A 412 -0.85 -9.85 -60.12
N LEU A 413 -1.98 -9.45 -59.51
CA LEU A 413 -3.24 -9.23 -60.23
C LEU A 413 -3.10 -8.14 -61.29
N ALA A 414 -2.49 -6.99 -60.94
CA ALA A 414 -2.24 -5.90 -61.87
C ALA A 414 -1.38 -6.34 -63.06
N ALA A 415 -0.29 -7.07 -62.80
CA ALA A 415 0.58 -7.60 -63.84
C ALA A 415 -0.17 -8.58 -64.77
N GLY A 416 -0.93 -9.51 -64.20
CA GLY A 416 -1.73 -10.46 -64.97
C GLY A 416 -2.82 -9.79 -65.82
N SER A 417 -3.50 -8.78 -65.27
CA SER A 417 -4.50 -8.00 -66.01
C SER A 417 -3.88 -7.16 -67.12
N ALA A 418 -2.68 -6.59 -66.92
CA ALA A 418 -1.94 -5.89 -67.97
C ALA A 418 -1.52 -6.85 -69.11
N GLN A 419 -1.12 -8.07 -68.77
CA GLN A 419 -0.84 -9.12 -69.76
C GLN A 419 -2.11 -9.50 -70.54
N LEU A 420 -3.26 -9.66 -69.86
CA LEU A 420 -4.53 -9.94 -70.50
C LEU A 420 -4.95 -8.80 -71.45
N SER A 421 -4.79 -7.55 -71.02
CA SER A 421 -5.02 -6.37 -71.87
C SER A 421 -4.16 -6.39 -73.12
N THR A 422 -2.87 -6.73 -72.98
CA THR A 422 -1.93 -6.83 -74.11
C THR A 422 -2.30 -7.97 -75.06
N GLY A 423 -2.73 -9.12 -74.52
CA GLY A 423 -3.22 -10.25 -75.31
C GLY A 423 -4.50 -9.91 -76.08
N ALA A 424 -5.44 -9.22 -75.43
CA ALA A 424 -6.68 -8.75 -76.04
C ALA A 424 -6.42 -7.73 -77.15
N ASP A 425 -5.45 -6.83 -76.97
CA ASP A 425 -5.00 -5.89 -78.02
C ASP A 425 -4.47 -6.63 -79.25
N LYS A 426 -3.61 -7.64 -79.06
CA LYS A 426 -3.12 -8.50 -80.14
C LYS A 426 -4.25 -9.26 -80.84
N LEU A 427 -5.25 -9.73 -80.10
CA LEU A 427 -6.42 -10.41 -80.65
C LEU A 427 -7.28 -9.44 -81.49
N ALA A 428 -7.46 -8.21 -81.02
CA ALA A 428 -8.18 -7.16 -81.74
C ALA A 428 -7.48 -6.81 -83.07
N ASP A 429 -6.15 -6.65 -83.06
CA ASP A 429 -5.33 -6.43 -84.26
C ASP A 429 -5.39 -7.61 -85.23
N GLY A 430 -5.24 -8.84 -84.72
CA GLY A 430 -5.37 -10.05 -85.53
C GLY A 430 -6.73 -10.15 -86.23
N ASN A 431 -7.82 -9.89 -85.50
CA ASN A 431 -9.17 -9.87 -86.06
C ASN A 431 -9.39 -8.71 -87.04
N ALA A 432 -8.81 -7.53 -86.79
CA ALA A 432 -8.86 -6.42 -87.73
C ALA A 432 -8.14 -6.76 -89.05
N ARG A 433 -7.01 -7.48 -88.98
CA ARG A 433 -6.31 -8.00 -90.16
C ARG A 433 -7.12 -9.05 -90.90
N ILE A 434 -7.85 -9.93 -90.20
CA ILE A 434 -8.78 -10.89 -90.82
C ILE A 434 -9.92 -10.14 -91.53
N ALA A 435 -10.52 -9.15 -90.87
CA ALA A 435 -11.56 -8.31 -91.46
C ALA A 435 -11.05 -7.61 -92.72
N ALA A 436 -9.87 -6.97 -92.66
CA ALA A 436 -9.26 -6.32 -93.83
C ALA A 436 -9.01 -7.30 -95.00
N GLY A 437 -8.43 -8.47 -94.73
CA GLY A 437 -8.17 -9.47 -95.78
C GLY A 437 -9.45 -10.10 -96.35
N THR A 438 -10.50 -10.26 -95.54
CA THR A 438 -11.79 -10.79 -96.00
C THR A 438 -12.60 -9.73 -96.76
N ALA A 439 -12.47 -8.46 -96.39
CA ALA A 439 -12.96 -7.35 -97.19
C ALA A 439 -12.25 -7.29 -98.56
N GLU A 440 -10.93 -7.44 -98.61
CA GLU A 440 -10.19 -7.55 -99.89
C GLU A 440 -10.68 -8.75 -100.72
N LEU A 441 -10.89 -9.91 -100.09
CA LEU A 441 -11.44 -11.10 -100.74
C LEU A 441 -12.85 -10.84 -101.29
N HIS A 442 -13.71 -10.18 -100.52
CA HIS A 442 -15.06 -9.79 -100.92
C HIS A 442 -15.04 -8.88 -102.15
N HIS A 443 -14.25 -7.81 -102.11
CA HIS A 443 -14.08 -6.89 -103.23
C HIS A 443 -13.49 -7.59 -104.46
N GLY A 444 -12.50 -8.46 -104.26
CA GLY A 444 -11.90 -9.26 -105.32
C GLY A 444 -12.91 -10.22 -105.97
N ALA A 445 -13.71 -10.92 -105.17
CA ALA A 445 -14.78 -11.80 -105.63
C ALA A 445 -15.89 -11.03 -106.37
N ALA A 446 -16.26 -9.84 -105.88
CA ALA A 446 -17.22 -8.95 -106.54
C ALA A 446 -16.69 -8.39 -107.87
N ALA A 447 -15.40 -8.06 -107.94
CA ALA A 447 -14.74 -7.53 -109.15
C ALA A 447 -14.60 -8.58 -110.28
N VAL A 448 -14.68 -9.87 -109.96
CA VAL A 448 -14.66 -10.97 -110.95
C VAL A 448 -16.05 -11.58 -111.18
N SER A 449 -17.12 -10.99 -110.63
CA SER A 449 -18.48 -11.41 -110.90
C SER A 449 -18.89 -11.07 -112.36
N PRO A 450 -19.72 -11.89 -113.03
CA PRO A 450 -20.08 -11.65 -114.43
C PRO A 450 -20.79 -10.31 -114.66
N SER A 451 -21.47 -9.78 -113.65
CA SER A 451 -22.17 -8.49 -113.70
C SER A 451 -21.20 -7.32 -113.87
N SER A 452 -20.08 -7.31 -113.15
CA SER A 452 -19.04 -6.27 -113.25
C SER A 452 -18.11 -6.48 -114.44
N MET A 453 -17.93 -7.73 -114.87
CA MET A 453 -17.23 -8.05 -116.12
C MET A 453 -18.03 -7.65 -117.38
N ALA A 454 -19.36 -7.68 -117.31
CA ALA A 454 -20.24 -7.20 -118.39
C ALA A 454 -20.23 -5.67 -118.55
N GLU A 455 -19.95 -4.93 -117.47
CA GLU A 455 -19.92 -3.46 -117.48
C GLU A 455 -18.61 -2.89 -118.04
N LYS A 456 -17.52 -3.68 -118.04
CA LYS A 456 -16.20 -3.32 -118.58
C LYS A 456 -15.92 -3.80 -120.02
N SER A 457 -16.92 -4.36 -120.70
CA SER A 457 -16.73 -4.93 -122.04
C SER A 457 -16.77 -3.87 -123.14
N ASP A 458 -15.64 -3.22 -123.41
CA ASP A 458 -15.33 -2.81 -124.79
C ASP A 458 -14.95 -4.06 -125.60
N THR A 459 -15.54 -4.20 -126.78
CA THR A 459 -15.57 -5.40 -127.64
C THR A 459 -14.22 -5.94 -128.14
N GLY A 460 -13.07 -5.48 -127.62
CA GLY A 460 -11.73 -5.81 -128.10
C GLY A 460 -10.99 -6.97 -127.39
N THR A 461 -11.43 -7.43 -126.23
CA THR A 461 -10.60 -8.31 -125.36
C THR A 461 -11.18 -9.70 -125.08
N ALA A 462 -12.17 -10.15 -125.86
CA ALA A 462 -12.69 -11.53 -125.80
C ALA A 462 -11.65 -12.62 -126.19
N LEU A 463 -10.47 -12.23 -126.70
CA LEU A 463 -9.34 -13.12 -127.01
C LEU A 463 -8.21 -13.13 -125.96
N GLY A 464 -8.29 -12.30 -124.91
CA GLY A 464 -7.39 -12.35 -123.75
C GLY A 464 -7.79 -13.41 -122.70
N LEU A 465 -8.84 -14.19 -123.00
CA LEU A 465 -9.59 -15.04 -122.06
C LEU A 465 -8.86 -16.29 -121.53
N VAL A 466 -7.63 -16.57 -121.98
CA VAL A 466 -6.83 -17.71 -121.49
C VAL A 466 -5.55 -17.26 -120.77
N GLY A 467 -5.07 -16.03 -121.01
CA GLY A 467 -3.86 -15.49 -120.36
C GLY A 467 -4.10 -14.93 -118.96
N VAL A 468 -5.32 -14.49 -118.65
CA VAL A 468 -5.65 -13.90 -117.34
C VAL A 468 -5.91 -14.97 -116.27
N LEU A 469 -6.30 -16.19 -116.66
CA LEU A 469 -6.51 -17.33 -115.74
C LEU A 469 -5.21 -17.87 -115.12
N SER A 470 -4.06 -17.65 -115.76
CA SER A 470 -2.74 -18.04 -115.22
C SER A 470 -2.06 -16.92 -114.41
N ALA A 471 -2.41 -15.65 -114.64
CA ALA A 471 -1.85 -14.53 -113.86
C ALA A 471 -2.49 -14.39 -112.47
N GLY A 472 -3.81 -14.62 -112.35
CA GLY A 472 -4.52 -14.54 -111.06
C GLY A 472 -4.08 -15.61 -110.05
N SER A 473 -3.68 -16.78 -110.53
CA SER A 473 -3.19 -17.89 -109.70
C SER A 473 -1.76 -17.66 -109.19
N VAL A 474 -0.91 -16.94 -109.95
CA VAL A 474 0.45 -16.55 -109.51
C VAL A 474 0.41 -15.38 -108.51
N GLY A 475 -0.49 -14.40 -108.71
CA GLY A 475 -0.68 -13.28 -107.78
C GLY A 475 -1.15 -13.74 -106.39
N ALA A 476 -2.13 -14.64 -106.33
CA ALA A 476 -2.60 -15.23 -105.07
C ALA A 476 -1.52 -16.10 -104.39
N PHE A 477 -0.71 -16.83 -105.16
CA PHE A 477 0.36 -17.69 -104.63
C PHE A 477 1.57 -16.89 -104.09
N VAL A 478 1.94 -15.77 -104.72
CA VAL A 478 3.01 -14.89 -104.24
C VAL A 478 2.58 -14.11 -102.97
N PHE A 479 1.31 -13.71 -102.89
CA PHE A 479 0.76 -13.06 -101.70
C PHE A 479 0.70 -14.00 -100.48
N LEU A 480 0.26 -15.25 -100.68
CA LEU A 480 0.29 -16.30 -99.65
C LEU A 480 1.71 -16.65 -99.17
N ARG A 481 2.73 -16.54 -100.05
CA ARG A 481 4.13 -16.77 -99.68
C ARG A 481 4.71 -15.65 -98.83
N LYS A 482 4.35 -14.38 -99.06
CA LYS A 482 4.79 -13.26 -98.22
C LYS A 482 4.17 -13.31 -96.82
N PHE A 483 2.93 -13.79 -96.69
CA PHE A 483 2.25 -13.93 -95.40
C PHE A 483 2.88 -15.01 -94.49
N ARG A 484 3.61 -15.98 -95.06
CA ARG A 484 4.26 -17.08 -94.32
C ARG A 484 5.67 -16.75 -93.80
N LEU A 485 6.24 -15.60 -94.18
CA LEU A 485 7.61 -15.19 -93.83
C LEU A 485 7.67 -14.02 -92.84
N GLY A 486 6.52 -13.54 -92.35
CA GLY A 486 6.41 -12.45 -91.37
C GLY A 486 5.62 -12.81 -90.11
N ALA A 487 5.55 -14.11 -89.78
CA ALA A 487 4.99 -14.64 -88.53
C ALA A 487 6.12 -15.04 -87.58
#